data_AF-A0A4R4BN99-F1
#
_entry.id   AF-A0A4R4BN99-F1
#
_cell.length_a   1.000
_cell.length_b   1.000
_cell.length_c   1.000
_cell.angle_alpha   90.00
_cell.angle_beta   90.00
_cell.angle_gamma   90.00
#
_symmetry.space_group_name_H-M   'P 1'
#
loop_
_entity.id
_entity.type
_entity.pdbx_description
1 polymer ?
#
loop_
_entity_poly.entity_id
_entity_poly.type
_entity_poly.pdbx_seq_one_letter_code
_entity_poly.pdbx_strand_id
1 'polypeptide(L)'
;MFDRFGDQGFIKTIERPALTDTQKVALNRKGNDLFNKGRIEEARKIYLTTGYSDGLRRVGEYYERQGKILEALKMYWLAPDKAKVEQLSAKLAILIQKLLHQEEKSDDGRTSTAYPGHEF
;
A
#
# COMPACT_ATOMS: atom_id res chain seq x y z
N MET A 1 -16.86 18.58 -5.58
CA MET A 1 -17.34 17.32 -6.21
C MET A 1 -16.80 16.06 -5.50
N PHE A 2 -16.28 16.14 -4.26
CA PHE A 2 -15.81 14.98 -3.49
C PHE A 2 -16.45 14.83 -2.09
N ASP A 3 -17.36 15.72 -1.70
CA ASP A 3 -18.12 15.66 -0.42
C ASP A 3 -19.19 14.56 -0.35
N ARG A 4 -19.28 13.66 -1.35
CA ARG A 4 -20.27 12.57 -1.37
C ARG A 4 -19.77 11.23 -0.83
N PHE A 5 -18.53 11.15 -0.38
CA PHE A 5 -18.02 9.97 0.33
C PHE A 5 -18.14 10.20 1.84
N GLY A 6 -19.35 10.49 2.32
CA GLY A 6 -19.64 10.55 3.75
C GLY A 6 -19.45 9.16 4.37
N ASP A 7 -18.58 9.07 5.38
CA ASP A 7 -18.44 8.04 6.44
C ASP A 7 -18.59 6.54 6.11
N GLN A 8 -18.67 6.16 4.83
CA GLN A 8 -18.76 4.78 4.35
C GLN A 8 -17.67 4.45 3.33
N GLY A 9 -16.53 5.11 3.44
CA GLY A 9 -15.31 4.59 2.84
C GLY A 9 -14.97 3.25 3.49
N PHE A 10 -14.41 2.31 2.72
CA PHE A 10 -13.91 0.99 3.15
C PHE A 10 -12.85 1.02 4.28
N ILE A 11 -12.65 2.18 4.91
CA ILE A 11 -11.84 2.35 6.10
C ILE A 11 -12.74 2.01 7.29
N LYS A 12 -12.62 0.78 7.81
CA LYS A 12 -12.94 0.56 9.22
C LYS A 12 -12.03 1.52 9.99
N THR A 13 -12.55 2.66 10.40
CA THR A 13 -11.89 3.53 11.36
C THR A 13 -11.92 2.75 12.65
N ILE A 14 -10.91 1.90 12.86
CA ILE A 14 -10.71 1.23 14.13
C ILE A 14 -10.38 2.38 15.08
N GLU A 15 -11.37 2.85 15.84
CA GLU A 15 -11.13 3.79 16.92
C GLU A 15 -9.99 3.23 17.74
N ARG A 16 -8.89 3.99 17.80
CA ARG A 16 -7.73 3.55 18.58
C ARG A 16 -8.13 3.58 20.04
N PRO A 17 -7.79 2.54 20.82
CA PRO A 17 -8.07 2.58 22.25
C PRO A 17 -7.43 3.84 22.85
N ALA A 18 -8.15 4.49 23.77
CA ALA A 18 -7.61 5.61 24.52
C ALA A 18 -6.47 5.08 25.41
N LEU A 19 -5.23 5.28 24.96
CA LEU A 19 -4.03 4.87 25.68
C LEU A 19 -3.34 6.09 26.28
N THR A 20 -2.96 5.97 27.55
CA THR A 20 -2.05 6.92 28.19
C THR A 20 -0.67 6.87 27.53
N ASP A 21 0.10 7.94 27.67
CA ASP A 21 1.45 7.99 27.07
C ASP A 21 2.38 6.93 27.68
N THR A 22 2.26 6.63 28.97
CA THR A 22 2.99 5.54 29.63
C THR A 22 2.67 4.18 29.01
N GLN A 23 1.39 3.90 28.73
CA GLN A 23 0.97 2.66 28.07
C GLN A 23 1.52 2.59 26.64
N LYS A 24 1.47 3.71 25.89
CA LYS A 24 2.06 3.78 24.54
C LYS A 24 3.55 3.48 24.56
N VAL A 25 4.31 4.05 25.49
CA VAL A 25 5.75 3.81 25.62
C VAL A 25 6.04 2.35 25.92
N ALA A 26 5.35 1.74 26.89
CA ALA A 26 5.52 0.33 27.22
C ALA A 26 5.21 -0.59 26.03
N LEU A 27 4.12 -0.32 25.32
CA LEU A 27 3.73 -1.05 24.12
C LEU A 27 4.76 -0.86 22.99
N ASN A 28 5.23 0.36 22.74
CA ASN A 28 6.22 0.64 21.70
C ASN A 28 7.54 -0.09 21.96
N ARG A 29 7.99 -0.19 23.22
CA ARG A 29 9.16 -1.01 23.59
C ARG A 29 8.95 -2.48 23.25
N LYS A 30 7.81 -3.06 23.62
CA LYS A 30 7.44 -4.43 23.25
C LYS A 30 7.38 -4.60 21.73
N GLY A 31 6.85 -3.62 21.01
CA GLY A 31 6.83 -3.60 19.55
C GLY A 31 8.24 -3.64 18.97
N ASN A 32 9.16 -2.83 19.49
CA ASN A 32 10.56 -2.82 19.09
C ASN A 32 11.24 -4.18 19.34
N ASP A 33 10.99 -4.80 20.48
CA ASP A 33 11.52 -6.14 20.80
C ASP A 33 11.02 -7.20 19.81
N LEU A 34 9.73 -7.17 19.46
CA LEU A 34 9.15 -8.06 18.45
C LEU A 34 9.76 -7.83 17.07
N PHE A 35 9.91 -6.57 16.67
CA PHE A 35 10.51 -6.20 15.39
C PHE A 35 11.95 -6.71 15.29
N ASN A 36 12.75 -6.49 16.33
CA ASN A 36 14.14 -6.93 16.38
C ASN A 36 14.27 -8.47 16.34
N LYS A 37 13.25 -9.19 16.81
CA LYS A 37 13.13 -10.66 16.69
C LYS A 37 12.58 -11.14 15.34
N GLY A 38 12.37 -10.24 14.38
CA GLY A 38 11.79 -10.58 13.07
C GLY A 38 10.28 -10.83 13.08
N ARG A 39 9.59 -10.60 14.21
CA ARG A 39 8.14 -10.77 14.35
C ARG A 39 7.40 -9.52 13.83
N ILE A 40 7.62 -9.21 12.54
CA ILE A 40 7.22 -7.94 11.92
C ILE A 40 5.71 -7.69 12.00
N GLU A 41 4.91 -8.73 11.74
CA GLU A 41 3.45 -8.63 11.73
C GLU A 41 2.87 -8.27 13.11
N GLU A 42 3.50 -8.76 14.18
CA GLU A 42 3.07 -8.52 15.55
C GLU A 42 3.53 -7.14 16.02
N ALA A 43 4.76 -6.75 15.68
CA ALA A 43 5.23 -5.38 15.89
C ALA A 43 4.33 -4.36 15.18
N ARG A 44 3.94 -4.63 13.92
CA ARG A 44 3.01 -3.79 13.15
C ARG A 44 1.70 -3.58 13.90
N LYS A 45 1.07 -4.64 14.43
CA LYS A 45 -0.20 -4.51 15.16
C LYS A 45 -0.06 -3.54 16.32
N ILE A 46 1.03 -3.65 17.09
CA ILE A 46 1.31 -2.74 18.20
C ILE A 46 1.48 -1.30 17.70
N TYR A 47 2.30 -1.07 16.67
CA TYR A 47 2.54 0.28 16.16
C TYR A 47 1.29 0.95 15.57
N LEU A 48 0.40 0.16 14.95
CA LEU A 48 -0.90 0.65 14.49
C LEU A 48 -1.80 1.07 15.65
N THR A 49 -1.82 0.27 16.73
CA THR A 49 -2.60 0.56 17.93
C THR A 49 -2.11 1.82 18.64
N THR A 50 -0.79 2.00 18.77
CA THR A 50 -0.21 3.15 19.47
C THR A 50 -0.05 4.39 18.60
N GLY A 51 -0.05 4.24 17.27
CA GLY A 51 0.28 5.31 16.33
C GLY A 51 1.75 5.65 16.26
N TYR A 52 2.65 4.69 16.53
CA TYR A 52 4.09 4.96 16.61
C TYR A 52 4.73 5.11 15.22
N SER A 53 4.90 6.36 14.78
CA SER A 53 5.35 6.69 13.42
C SER A 53 6.70 6.06 13.02
N ASP A 54 7.71 6.05 13.91
CA ASP A 54 9.01 5.43 13.61
C ASP A 54 8.87 3.93 13.36
N GLY A 55 8.12 3.23 14.22
CA GLY A 55 7.83 1.81 14.06
C GLY A 55 7.08 1.51 12.76
N LEU A 56 6.09 2.33 12.41
CA LEU A 56 5.34 2.19 11.16
C LEU A 56 6.23 2.41 9.94
N ARG A 57 7.12 3.42 9.94
CA ARG A 57 8.09 3.64 8.86
C ARG A 57 9.02 2.45 8.67
N ARG A 58 9.56 1.89 9.76
CA ARG A 58 10.42 0.68 9.71
C ARG A 58 9.68 -0.54 9.14
N VAL A 59 8.41 -0.71 9.45
CA VAL A 59 7.56 -1.75 8.85
C VAL A 59 7.31 -1.46 7.37
N GLY A 60 7.09 -0.20 7.00
CA GLY A 60 6.97 0.24 5.60
C GLY A 60 8.22 -0.10 4.78
N GLU A 61 9.40 0.21 5.30
CA GLU A 61 10.68 -0.14 4.67
C GLU A 61 10.85 -1.67 4.52
N TYR A 62 10.43 -2.44 5.52
CA TYR A 62 10.44 -3.89 5.43
C TYR A 62 9.55 -4.39 4.29
N TYR A 63 8.30 -3.91 4.18
CA TYR A 63 7.41 -4.29 3.09
C TYR A 63 7.92 -3.85 1.72
N GLU A 64 8.51 -2.66 1.62
CA GLU A 64 9.11 -2.16 0.38
C GLU A 64 10.23 -3.11 -0.10
N ARG A 65 11.11 -3.55 0.82
CA ARG A 65 12.17 -4.55 0.51
C ARG A 65 11.63 -5.92 0.08
N GLN A 66 10.40 -6.25 0.46
CA GLN A 66 9.72 -7.50 0.06
C GLN A 66 8.87 -7.33 -1.21
N GLY A 67 8.92 -6.17 -1.86
CA GLY A 67 8.08 -5.86 -3.04
C GLY A 67 6.60 -5.63 -2.72
N LYS A 68 6.22 -5.56 -1.44
CA LYS A 68 4.85 -5.32 -0.97
C LYS A 68 4.53 -3.83 -0.95
N ILE A 69 4.44 -3.23 -2.14
CA ILE A 69 4.40 -1.77 -2.32
C ILE A 69 3.15 -1.14 -1.72
N LEU A 70 1.98 -1.79 -1.83
CA LEU A 70 0.72 -1.25 -1.29
C LEU A 70 0.73 -1.24 0.25
N GLU A 71 1.22 -2.31 0.86
CA GLU A 71 1.38 -2.40 2.30
C GLU A 71 2.40 -1.39 2.82
N ALA A 72 3.51 -1.20 2.09
CA ALA A 72 4.50 -0.18 2.40
C ALA A 72 3.90 1.24 2.36
N LEU A 73 3.19 1.58 1.28
CA LEU A 73 2.51 2.86 1.13
C LEU A 73 1.52 3.13 2.27
N LYS A 74 0.72 2.13 2.66
CA LYS A 74 -0.18 2.24 3.80
C LYS A 74 0.56 2.57 5.10
N MET A 75 1.71 1.93 5.35
CA MET A 75 2.49 2.21 6.56
C MET A 75 3.08 3.62 6.55
N TYR A 76 3.63 4.08 5.43
CA TYR A 76 4.18 5.43 5.29
C TYR A 76 3.11 6.51 5.45
N TRP A 77 1.91 6.28 4.90
CA TRP A 77 0.76 7.18 5.10
C TRP A 77 0.38 7.33 6.58
N LEU A 78 0.36 6.21 7.31
CA LEU A 78 0.05 6.20 8.75
C LEU A 78 1.20 6.73 9.62
N ALA A 79 2.43 6.77 9.09
CA ALA A 79 3.65 7.32 9.72
C ALA A 79 3.90 8.81 9.38
N PRO A 80 2.90 9.53 8.90
CA PRO A 80 2.99 10.73 8.05
C PRO A 80 4.29 10.97 7.25
N ASP A 81 4.85 9.94 6.61
CA ASP A 81 6.06 10.07 5.77
C ASP A 81 5.70 10.52 4.35
N LYS A 82 5.57 11.84 4.17
CA LYS A 82 5.14 12.45 2.89
C LYS A 82 6.04 12.09 1.72
N ALA A 83 7.36 12.10 1.93
CA ALA A 83 8.33 11.82 0.86
C ALA A 83 8.16 10.40 0.33
N LYS A 84 8.02 9.41 1.23
CA LYS A 84 7.78 8.02 0.83
C LYS A 84 6.41 7.81 0.20
N VAL A 85 5.37 8.48 0.72
CA VAL A 85 4.03 8.45 0.14
C VAL A 85 4.04 8.96 -1.30
N GLU A 86 4.62 10.13 -1.55
CA GLU A 86 4.74 10.71 -2.89
C GLU A 86 5.54 9.79 -3.83
N GLN A 87 6.70 9.30 -3.36
CA GLN A 87 7.56 8.41 -4.15
C GLN A 87 6.81 7.14 -4.60
N LEU A 88 6.15 6.44 -3.67
CA LEU A 88 5.45 5.21 -3.99
C LEU A 88 4.17 5.46 -4.80
N SER A 89 3.45 6.54 -4.53
CA SER A 89 2.26 6.90 -5.30
C SER A 89 2.60 7.21 -6.76
N ALA A 90 3.68 7.94 -7.00
CA ALA A 90 4.17 8.20 -8.36
C ALA A 90 4.56 6.91 -9.10
N LYS A 91 5.27 5.99 -8.44
CA LYS A 91 5.62 4.68 -9.01
C LYS A 91 4.36 3.88 -9.40
N LEU A 92 3.36 3.83 -8.53
CA LEU A 92 2.09 3.14 -8.80
C LEU A 92 1.31 3.80 -9.95
N ALA A 93 1.27 5.12 -10.00
CA ALA A 93 0.61 5.85 -11.10
C ALA A 93 1.27 5.54 -12.46
N ILE A 94 2.59 5.45 -12.52
CA ILE A 94 3.32 5.05 -13.73
C ILE A 94 2.99 3.60 -14.12
N LEU A 95 2.93 2.69 -13.15
CA LEU A 95 2.58 1.29 -13.41
C LEU A 95 1.16 1.16 -13.97
N ILE A 96 0.18 1.84 -13.37
CA ILE A 96 -1.21 1.84 -13.84
C ILE A 96 -1.29 2.39 -15.26
N GLN A 97 -0.63 3.52 -15.54
CA GLN A 97 -0.56 4.07 -16.90
C GLN A 97 0.00 3.04 -17.88
N LYS A 98 1.10 2.36 -17.55
CA LYS A 98 1.67 1.33 -18.43
C LYS A 98 0.72 0.17 -18.70
N LEU A 99 -0.02 -0.28 -17.68
CA LEU A 99 -1.01 -1.34 -17.83
C LEU A 99 -2.15 -0.92 -18.77
N LEU A 100 -2.68 0.30 -18.61
CA LEU A 100 -3.73 0.84 -19.47
C LEU A 100 -3.31 0.91 -20.95
N HIS A 101 -2.06 1.32 -21.25
CA HIS A 101 -1.58 1.42 -22.63
C HIS A 101 -1.15 0.07 -23.25
N GLN A 102 -1.03 -1.00 -22.46
CA GLN A 102 -0.74 -2.35 -22.98
C GLN A 102 -1.99 -3.04 -23.55
N GLU A 103 -3.18 -2.69 -23.05
CA GLU A 103 -4.45 -3.22 -23.54
C GLU A 103 -4.78 -2.72 -24.97
N GLU A 104 -4.42 -1.47 -25.30
CA GLU A 104 -4.68 -0.87 -26.63
C GLU A 104 -3.90 -1.53 -27.77
N LYS A 105 -2.71 -2.09 -27.51
CA LYS A 105 -1.88 -2.72 -28.55
C LYS A 105 -2.22 -4.18 -28.83
N SER A 106 -3.14 -4.77 -28.07
CA SER A 106 -3.50 -6.19 -28.18
C SER A 106 -4.73 -6.42 -29.07
N ASP A 107 -5.47 -5.36 -29.45
CA ASP A 107 -6.70 -5.45 -30.26
C ASP A 107 -6.49 -5.08 -31.75
N ASP A 108 -5.37 -4.46 -32.11
CA ASP A 108 -5.03 -4.06 -33.50
C ASP A 108 -4.40 -5.19 -34.35
N GLY A 109 -4.39 -6.42 -33.84
CA GLY A 109 -3.74 -7.58 -34.48
C GLY A 109 -4.66 -8.56 -35.20
N ARG A 110 -5.99 -8.35 -35.19
CA ARG A 110 -6.96 -9.24 -35.88
C ARG A 110 -7.67 -8.51 -37.01
N THR A 111 -6.94 -8.07 -38.01
CA THR A 111 -7.52 -7.82 -39.33
C THR A 111 -6.98 -8.83 -40.35
N SER A 112 -7.89 -9.67 -40.83
CA SER A 112 -7.96 -10.20 -42.20
C SER A 112 -6.74 -10.98 -42.73
N THR A 113 -6.68 -12.28 -42.44
CA THR A 113 -6.18 -13.21 -43.46
C THR A 113 -7.34 -13.50 -44.42
N ALA A 114 -7.40 -12.73 -45.49
CA ALA A 114 -8.22 -13.04 -46.65
C ALA A 114 -7.88 -14.46 -47.14
N TYR A 115 -8.87 -15.34 -47.17
CA TYR A 115 -8.76 -16.61 -47.89
C TYR A 115 -8.66 -16.28 -49.39
N PRO A 116 -7.59 -16.67 -50.10
CA PRO A 116 -7.61 -16.59 -51.55
C PRO A 116 -8.65 -17.60 -52.04
N GLY A 117 -9.60 -17.10 -52.84
CA GLY A 117 -10.59 -17.92 -53.50
C GLY A 117 -9.89 -18.96 -54.37
N HIS A 118 -10.27 -20.23 -54.18
CA HIS A 118 -10.06 -21.25 -55.19
C HIS A 118 -11.09 -21.01 -56.30
N GLU A 119 -10.64 -20.35 -57.36
CA GLU A 119 -11.26 -20.45 -58.67
C GLU A 119 -10.74 -21.73 -59.35
N PHE A 120 -11.71 -22.60 -59.71
CA PHE A 120 -11.69 -23.77 -60.59
C PHE A 120 -10.98 -25.04 -60.14
#